data_AF-A0A2V9LAW6-F1
#
_entry.id   AF-A0A2V9LAW6-F1
#
_cell.length_a   1.000
_cell.length_b   1.000
_cell.length_c   1.000
_cell.angle_alpha   90.00
_cell.angle_beta   90.00
_cell.angle_gamma   90.00
#
_symmetry.space_group_name_H-M   'P 1'
#
loop_
_entity.id
_entity.type
_entity.pdbx_description
1 polymer ?
#
loop_
_entity_poly.entity_id
_entity_poly.type
_entity_poly.pdbx_seq_one_letter_code
_entity_poly.pdbx_strand_id
1 'polypeptide(L)'
;MLGLVPRNGEYVFGGTRPVGSFRKAWASACKRAGVPETLFRDLRRSGVRNLRRAGVAREVSMRMSGHKTESVCRRYSIVSERDLREAVDKPDNLLDSDKDTGNEDSLVRLTDKRRRNFGASLVQMRTNVDSAAAKSFNFNRGV
;
A
#
# COMPACT_ATOMS: atom_id res chain seq x y z
N MET A 1 10.76 -27.98 -1.10
CA MET A 1 10.53 -27.68 -2.53
C MET A 1 9.11 -28.08 -2.88
N LEU A 2 8.26 -27.16 -3.34
CA LEU A 2 6.96 -27.53 -3.89
C LEU A 2 7.22 -28.24 -5.23
N GLY A 3 6.92 -29.54 -5.31
CA GLY A 3 7.14 -30.35 -6.51
C GLY A 3 6.40 -29.77 -7.72
N LEU A 4 6.98 -29.92 -8.90
CA LEU A 4 6.36 -29.51 -10.16
C LEU A 4 5.05 -30.29 -10.32
N VAL A 5 3.90 -29.63 -10.21
CA VAL A 5 2.60 -30.27 -10.45
C VAL A 5 2.59 -30.72 -11.92
N PRO A 6 2.40 -32.02 -12.21
CA PRO A 6 2.42 -32.50 -13.59
C PRO A 6 1.32 -31.81 -14.41
N ARG A 7 1.72 -31.28 -15.57
CA ARG A 7 0.80 -30.64 -16.52
C ARG A 7 0.04 -31.75 -17.25
N ASN A 8 -1.22 -31.97 -16.86
CA ASN A 8 -2.10 -32.97 -17.47
C ASN A 8 -2.83 -32.48 -18.73
N GLY A 9 -2.38 -31.38 -19.34
CA GLY A 9 -2.98 -30.78 -20.53
C GLY A 9 -2.47 -29.36 -20.80
N GLU A 10 -3.02 -28.73 -21.84
CA GLU A 10 -2.63 -27.39 -22.30
C GLU A 10 -2.88 -26.30 -21.25
N TYR A 11 -3.99 -26.42 -20.50
CA TYR A 11 -4.42 -25.41 -19.54
C TYR A 11 -3.92 -25.71 -18.12
N VAL A 12 -3.42 -24.67 -17.43
CA VAL A 12 -3.04 -24.74 -16.00
C VAL A 12 -4.23 -25.10 -15.13
N PHE A 13 -5.41 -24.54 -15.44
CA PHE A 13 -6.67 -24.86 -14.81
C PHE A 13 -7.56 -25.56 -15.83
N GLY A 14 -8.11 -26.74 -15.50
CA GLY A 14 -8.98 -27.53 -16.38
C GLY A 14 -8.28 -28.64 -17.19
N GLY A 15 -6.94 -28.66 -17.21
CA GLY A 15 -6.14 -29.72 -17.83
C GLY A 15 -6.33 -29.75 -19.35
N THR A 16 -7.13 -30.70 -19.83
CA THR A 16 -7.38 -30.91 -21.27
C THR A 16 -8.44 -29.99 -21.86
N ARG A 17 -9.25 -29.30 -21.02
CA ARG A 17 -10.28 -28.36 -21.47
C ARG A 17 -10.17 -27.04 -20.71
N PRO A 18 -10.51 -25.90 -21.34
CA PRO A 18 -10.53 -24.63 -20.64
C PRO A 18 -11.62 -24.65 -19.55
N VAL A 19 -11.33 -24.04 -18.41
CA VAL A 19 -12.36 -23.74 -17.42
C VAL A 19 -13.38 -22.80 -18.05
N GLY A 20 -14.65 -23.16 -17.98
CA GLY A 20 -15.76 -22.29 -18.37
C GLY A 20 -15.96 -21.14 -17.36
N SER A 21 -17.20 -20.88 -16.98
CA SER A 21 -17.50 -19.85 -15.98
C SER A 21 -17.12 -20.32 -14.57
N PHE A 22 -16.17 -19.64 -13.93
CA PHE A 22 -15.81 -19.87 -12.52
C PHE A 22 -16.66 -19.07 -11.52
N ARG A 23 -17.64 -18.27 -11.98
CA ARG A 23 -18.40 -17.34 -11.13
C ARG A 23 -19.16 -18.04 -9.99
N LYS A 24 -19.72 -19.23 -10.23
CA LYS A 24 -20.40 -20.02 -9.19
C LYS A 24 -19.43 -20.48 -8.10
N ALA A 25 -18.28 -20.99 -8.50
CA ALA A 25 -17.22 -21.40 -7.57
C ALA A 25 -16.69 -20.20 -6.77
N TRP A 26 -16.52 -19.04 -7.42
CA TRP A 26 -16.14 -17.79 -6.77
C TRP A 26 -17.18 -17.35 -5.73
N ALA A 27 -18.46 -17.28 -6.08
CA ALA A 27 -19.52 -16.90 -5.15
C ALA A 27 -19.60 -17.83 -3.94
N SER A 28 -19.43 -19.14 -4.14
CA SER A 28 -19.35 -20.12 -3.05
C SER A 28 -18.14 -19.88 -2.14
N ALA A 29 -16.97 -19.60 -2.72
CA ALA A 29 -15.77 -19.27 -1.97
C ALA A 29 -15.94 -17.98 -1.15
N CYS A 30 -16.50 -16.92 -1.76
CA CYS A 30 -16.81 -15.65 -1.09
C CYS A 30 -17.78 -15.83 0.07
N LYS A 31 -18.84 -16.63 -0.11
CA LYS A 31 -19.79 -16.96 0.97
C LYS A 31 -19.10 -17.68 2.13
N ARG A 32 -18.25 -18.66 1.84
CA ARG A 32 -17.49 -19.41 2.86
C ARG A 32 -16.47 -18.54 3.58
N ALA A 33 -15.89 -17.55 2.89
CA ALA A 33 -14.94 -16.61 3.45
C ALA A 33 -15.59 -15.41 4.18
N GLY A 34 -16.93 -15.35 4.25
CA GLY A 34 -17.66 -14.26 4.91
C GLY A 34 -17.66 -12.93 4.14
N VAL A 35 -17.36 -12.94 2.84
CA VAL A 35 -17.24 -11.74 1.99
C VAL A 35 -18.07 -11.83 0.71
N PRO A 36 -19.40 -12.03 0.80
CA PRO A 36 -20.27 -12.42 -0.31
C PRO A 36 -20.29 -11.44 -1.49
N GLU A 37 -20.11 -10.14 -1.23
CA GLU A 37 -20.16 -9.07 -2.24
C GLU A 37 -18.82 -8.86 -2.99
N THR A 38 -17.79 -9.65 -2.67
CA THR A 38 -16.46 -9.44 -3.28
C THR A 38 -16.46 -9.88 -4.74
N LEU A 39 -16.15 -8.96 -5.63
CA LEU A 39 -15.96 -9.27 -7.05
C LEU A 39 -14.53 -9.76 -7.28
N PHE A 40 -14.34 -10.66 -8.24
CA PHE A 40 -13.01 -11.15 -8.59
C PHE A 40 -12.03 -10.02 -9.00
N ARG A 41 -12.55 -8.93 -9.60
CA ARG A 41 -11.75 -7.74 -9.95
C ARG A 41 -11.22 -7.00 -8.73
N ASP A 42 -11.85 -7.13 -7.57
CA ASP A 42 -11.41 -6.48 -6.34
C ASP A 42 -10.10 -7.08 -5.83
N LEU A 43 -9.85 -8.37 -6.09
CA LEU A 43 -8.55 -9.00 -5.80
C LEU A 43 -7.40 -8.24 -6.47
N ARG A 44 -7.56 -7.88 -7.76
CA ARG A 44 -6.53 -7.12 -8.49
C ARG A 44 -6.31 -5.74 -7.87
N ARG A 45 -7.37 -5.08 -7.38
CA ARG A 45 -7.27 -3.79 -6.68
C ARG A 45 -6.54 -3.92 -5.34
N SER A 46 -6.90 -4.93 -4.55
CA SER A 46 -6.29 -5.22 -3.26
C SER A 46 -4.81 -5.62 -3.42
N GLY A 47 -4.47 -6.42 -4.43
CA GLY A 47 -3.08 -6.77 -4.72
C GLY A 47 -2.19 -5.56 -4.99
N VAL A 48 -2.64 -4.62 -5.83
CA VAL A 48 -1.88 -3.38 -6.10
C VAL A 48 -1.74 -2.52 -4.84
N ARG A 49 -2.78 -2.42 -4.01
CA ARG A 49 -2.71 -1.68 -2.74
C ARG A 49 -1.74 -2.34 -1.75
N ASN A 50 -1.72 -3.66 -1.67
CA ASN A 50 -0.84 -4.41 -0.78
C ASN A 50 0.63 -4.25 -1.20
N LEU A 51 0.94 -4.28 -2.50
CA LEU A 51 2.29 -4.02 -3.00
C LEU A 51 2.78 -2.63 -2.57
N ARG A 52 1.94 -1.59 -2.71
CA ARG A 52 2.28 -0.24 -2.25
C ARG A 52 2.54 -0.20 -0.74
N ARG A 53 1.70 -0.85 0.07
CA ARG A 53 1.88 -0.91 1.53
C ARG A 53 3.14 -1.65 1.94
N ALA A 54 3.55 -2.67 1.17
CA ALA A 54 4.82 -3.34 1.33
C ALA A 54 6.03 -2.49 0.87
N GLY A 55 5.83 -1.23 0.47
CA GLY A 55 6.90 -0.33 0.03
C GLY A 55 7.38 -0.60 -1.40
N VAL A 56 6.68 -1.44 -2.17
CA VAL A 56 7.07 -1.72 -3.55
C VAL A 56 6.87 -0.47 -4.39
N ALA A 57 7.93 -0.07 -5.10
CA ALA A 57 7.89 1.05 -6.01
C ALA A 57 6.75 0.90 -7.02
N ARG A 58 6.15 2.02 -7.37
CA ARG A 58 4.94 2.04 -8.20
C ARG A 58 5.15 1.46 -9.59
N GLU A 59 6.29 1.73 -10.22
CA GLU A 59 6.66 1.17 -11.51
C GLU A 59 6.75 -0.36 -11.47
N VAL A 60 7.36 -0.90 -10.41
CA VAL A 60 7.46 -2.33 -10.17
C VAL A 60 6.07 -2.93 -9.97
N SER A 61 5.24 -2.29 -9.14
CA SER A 61 3.85 -2.71 -8.93
C SER A 61 3.04 -2.74 -10.23
N MET A 62 3.23 -1.74 -11.12
CA MET A 62 2.58 -1.69 -12.43
C MET A 62 3.03 -2.83 -13.35
N ARG A 63 4.34 -3.11 -13.41
CA ARG A 63 4.89 -4.22 -14.18
C ARG A 63 4.37 -5.57 -13.69
N MET A 64 4.38 -5.81 -12.37
CA MET A 64 3.87 -7.04 -11.76
C MET A 64 2.38 -7.27 -12.03
N SER A 65 1.59 -6.21 -11.99
CA SER A 65 0.13 -6.29 -12.17
C SER A 65 -0.35 -6.11 -13.61
N GLY A 66 0.57 -5.94 -14.56
CA GLY A 66 0.27 -5.78 -15.99
C GLY A 66 -0.48 -4.49 -16.33
N HIS A 67 -0.32 -3.42 -15.55
CA HIS A 67 -0.94 -2.13 -15.87
C HIS A 67 -0.07 -1.35 -16.86
N LYS A 68 -0.66 -1.03 -18.02
CA LYS A 68 -0.01 -0.19 -19.05
C LYS A 68 0.03 1.29 -18.67
N THR A 69 -1.00 1.74 -17.94
CA THR A 69 -1.19 3.16 -17.62
C THR A 69 -1.19 3.40 -16.13
N GLU A 70 -0.62 4.55 -15.79
CA GLU A 70 -0.44 5.04 -14.44
C GLU A 70 -1.76 5.38 -13.73
N SER A 71 -2.75 5.81 -14.51
CA SER A 71 -4.08 6.22 -14.04
C SER A 71 -4.81 5.13 -13.25
N VAL A 72 -4.49 3.85 -13.51
CA VAL A 72 -5.10 2.72 -12.78
C VAL A 72 -4.51 2.62 -11.38
N CYS A 73 -3.18 2.71 -11.24
CA CYS A 73 -2.54 2.69 -9.92
C CYS A 73 -2.93 3.92 -9.08
N ARG A 74 -3.08 5.09 -9.71
CA ARG A 74 -3.58 6.29 -9.03
C ARG A 74 -5.00 6.10 -8.49
N ARG A 75 -5.92 5.53 -9.27
CA ARG A 75 -7.30 5.25 -8.82
C ARG A 75 -7.39 4.29 -7.64
N TYR A 76 -6.43 3.39 -7.48
CA TYR A 76 -6.39 2.46 -6.35
C TYR A 76 -5.66 3.02 -5.13
N SER A 77 -5.03 4.19 -5.26
CA SER A 77 -4.41 4.93 -4.16
C SER A 77 -5.46 5.72 -3.37
N ILE A 78 -6.45 5.03 -2.81
CA ILE A 78 -7.28 5.62 -1.75
C ILE A 78 -6.40 5.64 -0.50
N VAL A 79 -6.00 6.83 -0.08
CA VAL A 79 -5.21 7.07 1.13
C VAL A 79 -6.14 6.83 2.34
N SER A 80 -5.74 5.92 3.22
CA SER A 80 -6.44 5.71 4.49
C SER A 80 -5.81 6.55 5.60
N GLU A 81 -6.57 6.84 6.66
CA GLU A 81 -6.08 7.55 7.85
C GLU A 81 -4.84 6.87 8.46
N ARG A 82 -4.82 5.53 8.43
CA ARG A 82 -3.66 4.74 8.82
C ARG A 82 -2.42 5.04 7.95
N ASP A 83 -2.60 5.15 6.64
CA ASP A 83 -1.47 5.45 5.74
C ASP A 83 -0.92 6.86 6.00
N LEU A 84 -1.76 7.81 6.46
CA LEU A 84 -1.33 9.16 6.86
C LEU A 84 -0.56 9.14 8.18
N ARG A 85 -1.04 8.42 9.19
CA ARG A 85 -0.31 8.23 10.47
C ARG A 85 1.06 7.59 10.24
N GLU A 86 1.10 6.48 9.48
CA GLU A 86 2.37 5.80 9.15
C GLU A 86 3.34 6.71 8.38
N ALA A 87 2.85 7.66 7.58
CA ALA A 87 3.70 8.62 6.87
C ALA A 87 4.30 9.69 7.80
N VAL A 88 3.59 10.03 8.89
CA VAL A 88 4.08 10.97 9.92
C VAL A 88 5.07 10.30 10.86
N ASP A 89 4.85 9.03 11.23
CA ASP A 89 5.68 8.34 12.22
C ASP A 89 7.00 7.79 11.64
N LYS A 90 7.05 7.48 10.34
CA LYS A 90 8.28 7.00 9.67
C LYS A 90 9.48 7.95 9.70
N PRO A 91 9.35 9.27 9.43
CA PRO A 91 10.47 10.19 9.48
C PRO A 91 11.02 10.38 10.90
N ASP A 92 10.17 10.34 11.94
CA ASP A 92 10.62 10.45 13.34
C ASP A 92 11.60 9.32 13.69
N ASN A 93 11.31 8.08 13.25
CA ASN A 93 12.17 6.92 13.50
C ASN A 93 13.50 6.93 12.73
N LEU A 94 13.55 7.52 11.52
CA LEU A 94 14.79 7.63 10.73
C LEU A 94 15.80 8.58 11.40
N LEU A 95 15.31 9.64 12.06
CA LEU A 95 16.15 10.63 12.72
C LEU A 95 16.73 10.13 14.05
N ASP A 96 16.09 9.14 14.68
CA ASP A 96 16.59 8.53 15.91
C ASP A 96 17.61 7.41 15.65
N SER A 97 17.56 6.72 14.51
CA SER A 97 18.56 5.69 14.15
C SER A 97 19.94 6.26 13.77
N ASP A 98 20.04 7.54 13.44
CA ASP A 98 21.30 8.20 13.07
C ASP A 98 22.13 8.66 14.29
N LYS A 99 21.63 8.47 15.53
CA LYS A 99 22.33 8.89 16.76
C LYS A 99 23.40 7.93 17.26
N ASP A 100 23.52 6.72 16.70
CA ASP A 100 24.38 5.65 17.24
C ASP A 100 25.69 5.38 16.45
N THR A 101 26.06 6.19 15.46
CA THR A 101 27.37 6.06 14.79
C THR A 101 28.23 7.28 15.06
N GLY A 102 29.06 7.17 16.10
CA GLY A 102 29.93 8.22 16.60
C GLY A 102 30.97 8.72 15.60
N ASN A 103 31.11 10.04 15.53
CA ASN A 103 32.38 10.77 15.60
C ASN A 103 32.05 12.25 15.84
N GLU A 104 32.12 12.70 17.10
CA GLU A 104 31.58 13.99 17.54
C GLU A 104 32.37 15.22 17.05
N ASP A 105 33.55 15.04 16.46
CA ASP A 105 34.44 16.17 16.13
C ASP A 105 34.32 16.73 14.70
N SER A 106 33.61 16.08 13.77
CA SER A 106 33.58 16.52 12.36
C SER A 106 32.29 17.23 11.86
N LEU A 107 31.23 17.36 12.67
CA LEU A 107 29.92 17.86 12.20
C LEU A 107 29.43 19.19 12.82
N VAL A 108 30.26 19.93 13.56
CA VAL A 108 29.80 21.16 14.25
C VAL A 108 29.58 22.37 13.32
N ARG A 109 29.76 22.25 11.98
CA ARG A 109 29.59 23.40 11.06
C ARG A 109 28.48 23.31 10.03
N LEU A 110 27.69 22.23 10.00
CA LEU A 110 26.53 22.15 9.12
C LEU A 110 25.38 21.44 9.81
N THR A 111 24.43 22.19 10.39
CA THR A 111 22.98 21.89 10.51
C THR A 111 22.29 22.28 11.85
N ASP A 112 22.33 23.56 12.23
CA ASP A 112 21.34 24.06 13.20
C ASP A 112 20.07 24.62 12.50
N LYS A 113 20.26 25.40 11.42
CA LYS A 113 19.16 26.01 10.64
C LYS A 113 18.33 24.99 9.86
N ARG A 114 18.96 23.94 9.32
CA ARG A 114 18.29 22.88 8.54
C ARG A 114 17.38 22.02 9.44
N ARG A 115 17.83 21.75 10.68
CA ARG A 115 17.13 20.94 11.69
C ARG A 115 15.89 21.67 12.23
N ARG A 116 16.00 22.98 12.53
CA ARG A 116 14.85 23.82 12.92
C ARG A 116 13.80 23.95 11.81
N ASN A 117 14.24 24.14 10.56
CA ASN A 117 13.31 24.24 9.43
C ASN A 117 12.61 22.90 9.12
N PHE A 118 13.30 21.76 9.25
CA PHE A 118 12.69 20.44 9.09
C PHE A 118 11.72 20.10 10.23
N GLY A 119 12.10 20.37 11.49
CA GLY A 119 11.23 20.14 12.65
C GLY A 119 9.94 20.97 12.59
N ALA A 120 10.03 22.25 12.24
CA ALA A 120 8.86 23.10 12.03
C ALA A 120 7.98 22.60 10.86
N SER A 121 8.59 22.11 9.78
CA SER A 121 7.87 21.53 8.65
C SER A 121 7.14 20.22 9.02
N LEU A 122 7.74 19.36 9.86
CA LEU A 122 7.12 18.11 10.30
C LEU A 122 5.95 18.36 11.25
N VAL A 123 6.08 19.31 12.20
CA VAL A 123 4.97 19.73 13.07
C VAL A 123 3.83 20.29 12.23
N GLN A 124 4.12 21.11 11.22
CA GLN A 124 3.09 21.66 10.32
C GLN A 124 2.47 20.59 9.41
N MET A 125 3.21 19.56 9.00
CA MET A 125 2.64 18.40 8.32
C MET A 125 1.72 17.59 9.25
N ARG A 126 2.10 17.42 10.52
CA ARG A 126 1.31 16.69 11.53
C ARG A 126 -0.02 17.38 11.80
N THR A 127 0.00 18.71 12.01
CA THR A 127 -1.23 19.50 12.20
C THR A 127 -2.13 19.51 10.95
N ASN A 128 -1.55 19.49 9.75
CA ASN A 128 -2.29 19.36 8.50
C ASN A 128 -2.97 17.99 8.36
N VAL A 129 -2.29 16.91 8.78
CA VAL A 129 -2.85 15.55 8.80
C VAL A 129 -3.99 15.43 9.81
N ASP A 130 -3.81 15.95 11.03
CA ASP A 130 -4.85 15.95 12.06
C ASP A 130 -6.09 16.77 11.63
N SER A 131 -5.87 17.92 10.99
CA SER A 131 -6.93 18.76 10.43
C SER A 131 -7.66 18.09 9.26
N ALA A 132 -6.96 17.31 8.44
CA ALA A 132 -7.55 16.55 7.34
C ALA A 132 -8.38 15.35 7.86
N ALA A 133 -7.91 14.67 8.91
CA ALA A 133 -8.64 13.59 9.58
C ALA A 133 -9.91 14.09 10.29
N ALA A 134 -9.87 15.27 10.92
CA ALA A 134 -11.05 15.89 11.52
C ALA A 134 -12.13 16.27 10.49
N LYS A 135 -11.72 16.69 9.28
CA LYS A 135 -12.65 17.04 8.19
C LYS A 135 -13.30 15.81 7.54
N SER A 136 -12.60 14.69 7.40
CA SER A 136 -13.19 13.45 6.88
C SER A 136 -14.18 12.80 7.87
N PHE A 137 -14.01 13.02 9.17
CA PHE A 137 -14.96 12.57 10.20
C PHE A 137 -16.29 13.34 10.17
N ASN A 138 -16.27 14.65 9.87
CA ASN A 138 -17.49 15.46 9.76
C ASN A 138 -18.28 15.26 8.45
N PHE A 139 -17.69 14.63 7.42
CA PHE A 139 -18.41 14.30 6.18
C PHE A 139 -19.39 13.11 6.35
N ASN A 140 -19.30 12.34 7.45
CA ASN A 140 -20.10 11.12 7.67
C ASN A 140 -21.20 11.27 8.75
N ARG A 141 -21.56 12.50 9.15
CA ARG A 141 -22.70 12.82 10.05
C ARG A 141 -23.74 13.76 9.44
N GLY A 142 -23.74 13.89 8.12
CA GLY A 142 -24.68 14.73 7.38
C GLY A 142 -25.40 13.96 6.28
N VAL A 143 -26.06 12.86 6.63
CA VAL A 143 -27.22 12.29 5.92
C VAL A 143 -28.15 11.67 6.95
#